data_AF-A0A9E3DP93-F1
#
_entry.id   AF-A0A9E3DP93-F1
#
_cell.length_a   1.000
_cell.length_b   1.000
_cell.length_c   1.000
_cell.angle_alpha   90.00
_cell.angle_beta   90.00
_cell.angle_gamma   90.00
#
_symmetry.space_group_name_H-M   'P 1'
#
loop_
_entity.id
_entity.type
_entity.pdbx_description
1 polymer ?
#
loop_
_entity_poly.entity_id
_entity_poly.type
_entity_poly.pdbx_seq_one_letter_code
_entity_poly.pdbx_strand_id
1 'polypeptide(L)'
;MTDVANGYEHLVPLLAEFAALPADDPRRDQLRDTLVLGYRPVAEHIAHRFSRRGEPHDDLVQVATVGLISAVDRFDPARGSDFLSFAVPTIMGEVRRYFRDASWSVRVPRRLKELHLA
;
A
#
# COMPACT_ATOMS: atom_id res chain seq x y z
N MET A 1 -4.74 -20.13 -0.51
CA MET A 1 -3.89 -18.98 -0.89
C MET A 1 -4.37 -18.57 -2.27
N THR A 2 -5.54 -17.93 -2.29
CA THR A 2 -6.48 -18.03 -3.41
C THR A 2 -6.72 -16.62 -3.94
N ASP A 3 -6.31 -16.43 -5.20
CA ASP A 3 -7.01 -15.62 -6.19
C ASP A 3 -7.14 -14.10 -5.99
N VAL A 4 -6.12 -13.46 -5.43
CA VAL A 4 -5.99 -11.99 -5.53
C VAL A 4 -5.32 -11.60 -6.84
N ALA A 5 -4.41 -12.43 -7.36
CA ALA A 5 -3.64 -12.16 -8.57
C ALA A 5 -4.52 -12.05 -9.83
N ASN A 6 -5.52 -12.90 -9.98
CA ASN A 6 -6.43 -12.93 -11.13
C ASN A 6 -7.28 -11.64 -11.25
N GLY A 7 -7.57 -10.99 -10.12
CA GLY A 7 -8.32 -9.73 -10.10
C GLY A 7 -7.54 -8.53 -10.66
N TYR A 8 -6.21 -8.59 -10.70
CA TYR A 8 -5.36 -7.46 -11.09
C TYR A 8 -4.54 -7.69 -12.35
N GLU A 9 -4.72 -8.81 -13.05
CA GLU A 9 -3.98 -9.14 -14.27
C GLU A 9 -4.08 -8.02 -15.33
N HIS A 10 -5.25 -7.39 -15.43
CA HIS A 10 -5.50 -6.27 -16.33
C HIS A 10 -4.67 -5.00 -16.02
N LEU A 11 -4.13 -4.87 -14.80
CA LEU A 11 -3.28 -3.74 -14.40
C LEU A 11 -1.79 -4.00 -14.65
N VAL A 12 -1.38 -5.25 -14.82
CA VAL A 12 0.03 -5.62 -15.02
C VAL A 12 0.64 -4.97 -16.27
N PRO A 13 -0.04 -4.94 -17.44
CA PRO A 13 0.49 -4.23 -18.60
C PRO A 13 0.65 -2.73 -18.35
N LEU A 14 -0.24 -2.12 -17.57
CA LEU A 14 -0.19 -0.68 -17.25
C LEU A 14 1.00 -0.35 -16.34
N LEU A 15 1.40 -1.26 -15.44
CA LEU A 15 2.61 -1.09 -14.64
C LEU A 15 3.87 -1.10 -15.51
N ALA A 16 3.92 -1.99 -16.51
CA ALA A 16 5.02 -2.05 -17.46
C ALA A 16 5.09 -0.79 -18.32
N GLU A 17 3.94 -0.32 -18.82
CA GLU A 17 3.87 0.94 -19.57
C GLU A 17 4.32 2.11 -18.69
N PHE A 18 3.76 2.26 -17.49
CA PHE A 18 4.12 3.34 -16.57
C PHE A 18 5.61 3.36 -16.24
N ALA A 19 6.23 2.19 -16.02
CA ALA A 19 7.67 2.10 -15.75
C ALA A 19 8.54 2.49 -16.95
N ALA A 20 8.07 2.23 -18.18
CA ALA A 20 8.81 2.51 -19.41
C ALA A 20 8.73 3.98 -19.86
N LEU A 21 7.72 4.74 -19.41
CA LEU A 21 7.55 6.14 -19.80
C LEU A 21 8.62 7.05 -19.19
N PRO A 22 9.11 8.08 -19.90
CA PRO A 22 9.88 9.18 -19.32
C PRO A 22 9.11 9.86 -18.17
N ALA A 23 9.84 10.41 -17.20
CA ALA A 23 9.24 11.02 -16.00
C ALA A 23 8.36 12.25 -16.33
N ASP A 24 8.61 12.91 -17.45
CA ASP A 24 7.92 14.11 -17.96
C ASP A 24 6.83 13.79 -19.00
N ASP A 25 6.56 12.51 -19.31
CA ASP A 25 5.49 12.14 -20.24
C ASP A 25 4.11 12.45 -19.61
N PRO A 26 3.25 13.26 -20.26
CA PRO A 26 1.96 13.67 -19.70
C PRO A 26 0.98 12.51 -19.48
N ARG A 27 1.20 11.34 -20.08
CA ARG A 27 0.38 10.14 -19.85
C ARG A 27 0.67 9.46 -18.51
N ARG A 28 1.82 9.75 -17.87
CA ARG A 28 2.19 9.15 -16.58
C ARG A 28 1.13 9.42 -15.52
N ASP A 29 0.61 10.64 -15.45
CA ASP A 29 -0.39 11.00 -14.45
C ASP A 29 -1.66 10.16 -14.59
N GLN A 30 -2.16 9.98 -15.81
CA GLN A 30 -3.36 9.18 -16.08
C GLN A 30 -3.15 7.70 -15.77
N LEU A 31 -1.98 7.14 -16.12
CA LEU A 31 -1.64 5.76 -15.82
C LEU A 31 -1.48 5.54 -14.31
N ARG A 32 -0.81 6.47 -13.64
CA ARG A 32 -0.63 6.45 -12.19
C ARG A 32 -1.96 6.46 -11.46
N ASP A 33 -2.87 7.35 -11.83
CA ASP A 33 -4.21 7.42 -11.24
C ASP A 33 -4.98 6.11 -11.49
N THR A 34 -4.92 5.59 -12.71
CA THR A 34 -5.54 4.31 -13.07
C THR A 34 -5.02 3.16 -12.19
N LEU A 35 -3.70 3.07 -12.02
CA LEU A 35 -3.05 2.05 -11.21
C LEU A 35 -3.39 2.19 -9.72
N VAL A 36 -3.33 3.41 -9.18
CA VAL A 36 -3.66 3.68 -7.77
C VAL A 36 -5.12 3.36 -7.48
N LEU A 37 -6.06 3.77 -8.35
CA LEU A 37 -7.47 3.44 -8.20
C LEU A 37 -7.73 1.94 -8.36
N GLY A 38 -7.08 1.29 -9.33
CA GLY A 38 -7.21 -0.14 -9.57
C GLY A 38 -6.75 -0.98 -8.38
N TYR A 39 -5.62 -0.63 -7.75
CA TYR A 39 -5.10 -1.32 -6.57
C TYR A 39 -5.65 -0.80 -5.23
N ARG A 40 -6.52 0.21 -5.24
CA ARG A 40 -7.12 0.78 -4.02
C ARG A 40 -7.72 -0.26 -3.06
N PRO A 41 -8.43 -1.32 -3.51
CA PRO A 41 -8.95 -2.34 -2.61
C PRO A 41 -7.87 -3.06 -1.79
N VAL A 42 -6.63 -3.13 -2.29
CA VAL A 42 -5.48 -3.66 -1.54
C VAL A 42 -5.16 -2.76 -0.35
N ALA A 43 -5.10 -1.44 -0.56
CA ALA A 43 -4.86 -0.47 0.51
C ALA A 43 -5.97 -0.50 1.56
N GLU A 44 -7.24 -0.55 1.13
CA GLU A 44 -8.40 -0.65 2.02
C GLU A 44 -8.37 -1.94 2.85
N HIS A 45 -8.07 -3.08 2.21
CA HIS A 45 -7.93 -4.35 2.92
C HIS A 45 -6.79 -4.30 3.95
N ILE A 46 -5.66 -3.65 3.61
CA ILE A 46 -4.56 -3.45 4.55
C ILE A 46 -5.03 -2.58 5.72
N ALA A 47 -5.64 -1.43 5.47
CA ALA A 47 -6.15 -0.52 6.49
C ALA A 47 -7.13 -1.22 7.45
N HIS A 48 -8.05 -2.04 6.91
CA HIS A 48 -9.02 -2.79 7.69
C HIS A 48 -8.36 -3.71 8.74
N ARG A 49 -7.20 -4.29 8.43
CA ARG A 49 -6.44 -5.13 9.38
C ARG A 49 -5.89 -4.34 10.59
N PHE A 50 -5.85 -3.01 10.51
CA PHE A 50 -5.38 -2.12 11.58
C PHE A 50 -6.51 -1.37 12.32
N SER A 51 -7.77 -1.49 11.88
CA SER A 51 -8.90 -0.69 12.42
C SER A 51 -9.17 -0.83 13.92
N ARG A 52 -8.69 -1.89 14.57
CA ARG A 52 -8.91 -2.13 16.03
C ARG A 52 -7.87 -1.46 16.93
N ARG A 53 -7.07 -0.53 16.41
CA ARG A 53 -5.92 0.08 17.12
C ARG A 53 -6.16 1.50 17.64
N GLY A 54 -7.41 1.96 17.63
CA GLY A 54 -7.81 3.24 18.22
C GLY A 54 -7.71 4.45 17.29
N GLU A 55 -7.41 4.22 16.01
CA GLU A 55 -7.37 5.24 14.95
C GLU A 55 -8.62 5.15 14.07
N PRO A 56 -9.17 6.28 13.57
CA PRO A 56 -10.27 6.26 12.61
C PRO A 56 -9.91 5.45 11.37
N HIS A 57 -10.87 4.66 10.87
CA HIS A 57 -10.62 3.80 9.72
C HIS A 57 -10.22 4.60 8.46
N ASP A 58 -10.87 5.75 8.24
CA ASP A 58 -10.61 6.61 7.08
C ASP A 58 -9.19 7.18 7.08
N ASP A 59 -8.62 7.46 8.26
CA ASP A 59 -7.23 7.89 8.39
C ASP A 59 -6.27 6.75 8.02
N LEU A 60 -6.58 5.52 8.45
CA LEU A 60 -5.81 4.34 8.07
C LEU A 60 -5.87 4.06 6.56
N VAL A 61 -7.04 4.28 5.94
CA VAL A 61 -7.21 4.16 4.48
C VAL A 61 -6.37 5.21 3.77
N GLN A 62 -6.35 6.46 4.26
CA GLN A 62 -5.49 7.51 3.68
C GLN A 62 -4.02 7.16 3.77
N VAL A 63 -3.53 6.73 4.94
CA VAL A 63 -2.13 6.32 5.12
C VAL A 63 -1.78 5.14 4.23
N ALA A 64 -2.65 4.12 4.15
CA ALA A 64 -2.45 2.98 3.26
C ALA A 64 -2.43 3.41 1.78
N THR A 65 -3.27 4.37 1.40
CA THR A 65 -3.31 4.92 0.04
C THR A 65 -2.02 5.67 -0.31
N VAL A 66 -1.46 6.45 0.62
CA VAL A 66 -0.13 7.07 0.43
C VAL A 66 0.95 6.01 0.22
N GLY A 67 0.90 4.92 0.98
CA GLY A 67 1.82 3.79 0.76
C GLY A 67 1.62 3.10 -0.59
N LEU A 68 0.39 3.00 -1.08
CA LEU A 68 0.09 2.42 -2.39
C LEU A 68 0.62 3.32 -3.51
N ILE A 69 0.38 4.62 -3.40
CA ILE A 69 0.93 5.62 -4.30
C ILE A 69 2.45 5.49 -4.39
N SER A 70 3.14 5.46 -3.25
CA SER A 70 4.59 5.29 -3.23
C SER A 70 5.04 3.94 -3.80
N ALA A 71 4.23 2.88 -3.68
CA ALA A 71 4.54 1.59 -4.27
C ALA A 71 4.42 1.63 -5.79
N VAL A 72 3.36 2.24 -6.34
CA VAL A 72 3.20 2.44 -7.80
C VAL A 72 4.37 3.25 -8.36
N ASP A 73 4.73 4.35 -7.70
CA ASP A 73 5.80 5.26 -8.16
C ASP A 73 7.19 4.61 -8.19
N ARG A 74 7.43 3.59 -7.36
CA ARG A 74 8.77 3.00 -7.14
C ARG A 74 8.91 1.59 -7.68
N PHE A 75 7.82 0.97 -8.12
CA PHE A 75 7.87 -0.39 -8.62
C PHE A 75 8.63 -0.46 -9.94
N ASP A 76 9.46 -1.48 -10.06
CA ASP A 76 10.28 -1.74 -11.24
C ASP A 76 10.01 -3.17 -11.71
N PRO A 77 9.19 -3.35 -12.76
CA PRO A 77 8.85 -4.66 -13.31
C PRO A 77 10.06 -5.47 -13.79
N ALA A 78 11.17 -4.81 -14.14
CA ALA A 78 12.37 -5.49 -14.64
C ALA A 78 13.10 -6.31 -13.56
N ARG A 79 12.76 -6.10 -12.28
CA ARG A 79 13.34 -6.85 -11.15
C ARG A 79 12.71 -8.24 -10.93
N GLY A 80 11.71 -8.61 -11.72
CA GLY A 80 11.14 -9.96 -11.75
C GLY A 80 10.22 -10.33 -10.59
N SER A 81 9.83 -9.38 -9.75
CA SER A 81 8.84 -9.57 -8.69
C SER A 81 7.44 -9.15 -9.14
N ASP A 82 6.41 -9.88 -8.72
CA ASP A 82 5.03 -9.42 -8.84
C ASP A 82 4.78 -8.13 -8.03
N PHE A 83 3.93 -7.24 -8.54
CA PHE A 83 3.65 -5.94 -7.91
C PHE A 83 3.10 -6.08 -6.50
N LEU A 84 2.16 -6.99 -6.23
CA LEU A 84 1.58 -7.12 -4.90
C LEU A 84 2.61 -7.61 -3.88
N SER A 85 3.55 -8.45 -4.32
CA SER A 85 4.67 -8.91 -3.49
C SER A 85 5.58 -7.75 -3.04
N PHE A 86 5.67 -6.69 -3.84
CA PHE A 86 6.38 -5.44 -3.49
C PHE A 86 5.51 -4.43 -2.74
N ALA A 87 4.27 -4.24 -3.18
CA ALA A 87 3.38 -3.18 -2.70
C ALA A 87 2.84 -3.47 -1.29
N VAL A 88 2.43 -4.71 -1.00
CA VAL A 88 1.87 -5.09 0.31
C VAL A 88 2.82 -4.77 1.48
N PRO A 89 4.10 -5.19 1.48
CA PRO A 89 5.01 -4.83 2.57
C PRO A 89 5.28 -3.32 2.65
N THR A 90 5.31 -2.62 1.50
CA THR A 90 5.48 -1.16 1.43
C THR A 90 4.32 -0.43 2.11
N ILE A 91 3.08 -0.76 1.72
CA ILE A 91 1.86 -0.16 2.30
C ILE A 91 1.74 -0.47 3.79
N MET A 92 1.99 -1.72 4.20
CA MET A 92 1.99 -2.09 5.61
C MET A 92 3.07 -1.34 6.40
N GLY A 93 4.23 -1.07 5.79
CA GLY A 93 5.30 -0.26 6.36
C GLY A 93 4.85 1.16 6.69
N GLU A 94 4.17 1.82 5.75
CA GLU A 94 3.61 3.17 5.94
C GLU A 94 2.59 3.21 7.08
N VAL A 95 1.65 2.25 7.12
CA VAL A 95 0.66 2.18 8.22
C VAL A 95 1.34 1.94 9.57
N ARG A 96 2.34 1.05 9.64
CA ARG A 96 3.10 0.83 10.89
C ARG A 96 3.89 2.06 11.32
N ARG A 97 4.49 2.77 10.36
CA ARG A 97 5.21 4.02 10.60
C ARG A 97 4.27 5.10 11.13
N TYR A 98 3.08 5.26 10.57
CA TYR A 98 2.04 6.15 11.10
C TYR A 98 1.78 5.88 12.58
N PHE A 99 1.54 4.61 12.95
CA PHE A 99 1.36 4.26 14.37
C PHE A 99 2.59 4.56 15.22
N ARG A 100 3.81 4.33 14.74
CA ARG A 100 5.04 4.61 15.50
C ARG A 100 5.20 6.11 15.74
N ASP A 101 5.01 6.90 14.70
CA ASP A 101 5.20 8.35 14.72
C ASP A 101 4.07 9.03 15.55
N ALA A 102 2.84 8.49 15.50
CA ALA A 102 1.72 8.87 16.38
C ALA A 102 1.90 8.39 17.83
N SER A 103 2.50 7.21 18.06
CA SER A 103 2.79 6.66 19.40
C SER A 103 3.87 7.45 20.15
N TRP A 104 4.71 8.23 19.46
CA TRP A 104 5.59 9.20 20.12
C TRP A 104 4.83 10.39 20.71
N SER A 105 3.55 10.58 20.33
CA SER A 105 2.63 11.55 20.93
C SER A 105 1.67 10.91 21.95
N VAL A 106 1.41 9.60 21.89
CA VAL A 106 0.53 8.91 22.85
C VAL A 106 1.13 7.58 23.31
N ARG A 107 1.59 7.58 24.57
CA ARG A 107 2.13 6.45 25.33
C ARG A 107 1.20 5.21 25.22
N VAL A 108 1.62 4.20 24.45
CA VAL A 108 0.86 2.96 24.21
C VAL A 108 0.55 2.22 25.53
N PRO A 109 -0.73 1.91 25.84
CA PRO A 109 -1.11 1.11 27.01
C PRO A 109 -0.53 -0.32 26.98
N ARG A 110 -0.01 -0.77 28.12
CA ARG A 110 0.77 -2.02 28.29
C ARG A 110 0.09 -3.30 27.77
N ARG A 111 -1.24 -3.34 27.62
CA ARG A 111 -1.98 -4.54 27.16
C ARG A 111 -1.72 -4.90 25.69
N LEU A 112 -1.28 -3.96 24.85
CA LEU A 112 -0.94 -4.24 23.45
C LEU A 112 0.47 -4.79 23.26
N LYS A 113 1.31 -4.84 24.31
CA LYS A 113 2.63 -5.50 24.26
C LYS A 113 2.54 -7.02 24.32
N GLU A 114 1.45 -7.59 24.81
CA GLU A 114 1.34 -9.03 25.08
C GLU A 114 0.92 -9.87 23.85
N LEU A 115 0.57 -9.25 22.72
CA LEU A 115 0.13 -9.97 21.51
C LEU A 115 1.26 -10.35 20.52
N HIS A 116 2.54 -10.24 20.92
CA HIS A 116 3.68 -10.68 20.10
C HIS A 116 4.66 -11.64 20.81
N LEU A 117 4.23 -12.26 21.91
CA LEU A 117 4.97 -13.34 22.57
C LEU A 117 4.00 -14.49 22.86
N ALA A 118 3.59 -15.20 21.81
CA ALA A 118 3.00 -16.53 21.89
C ALA A 118 3.45 -17.33 20.65
#